data_AF-A0AAD5A1J5-F1
#
_entry.id   AF-A0AAD5A1J5-F1
#
_cell.length_a   1.000
_cell.length_b   1.000
_cell.length_c   1.000
_cell.angle_alpha   90.00
_cell.angle_beta   90.00
_cell.angle_gamma   90.00
#
_symmetry.space_group_name_H-M   'P 1'
#
loop_
_entity.id
_entity.type
_entity.pdbx_description
1 polymer ?
#
loop_
_entity_poly.entity_id
_entity_poly.type
_entity_poly.pdbx_seq_one_letter_code
_entity_poly.pdbx_strand_id
1 'polypeptide(L)'
;EEKTSLLQRTQEERRKREDERRRLKNTIIIQSYIRGFQERKRQHGIQRSYFDCCVCDGQRSSGSTLPDAVPLSLLIRRLLFFYRHSEDTQRL
;
A
#
# COMPACT_ATOMS: atom_id res chain seq x y z
N GLU A 1 21.20 11.29 51.79
CA GLU A 1 21.71 11.55 50.42
C GLU A 1 21.72 10.29 49.53
N GLU A 2 22.11 9.13 50.06
CA GLU A 2 22.16 7.87 49.29
C GLU A 2 20.78 7.31 48.86
N LYS A 3 19.77 7.42 49.75
CA LYS A 3 18.38 7.01 49.42
C LYS A 3 17.76 7.88 48.32
N THR A 4 18.07 9.17 48.30
CA THR A 4 17.58 10.12 47.29
C THR A 4 18.25 9.91 45.94
N SER A 5 19.57 9.62 45.91
CA SER A 5 20.28 9.31 44.67
C SER A 5 19.81 7.99 44.06
N LEU A 6 19.52 6.97 44.89
CA LEU A 6 18.99 5.69 44.43
C LEU A 6 17.58 5.82 43.83
N LEU A 7 16.71 6.63 44.45
CA LEU A 7 15.38 6.94 43.92
C LEU A 7 15.46 7.68 42.58
N GLN A 8 16.34 8.68 42.49
CA GLN A 8 16.55 9.44 41.26
C GLN A 8 17.04 8.54 40.11
N ARG A 9 18.05 7.69 40.38
CA ARG A 9 18.54 6.70 39.41
C ARG A 9 17.44 5.76 38.95
N THR A 10 16.61 5.28 39.86
CA THR A 10 15.48 4.39 39.53
C THR A 10 14.45 5.08 38.64
N GLN A 11 14.16 6.36 38.88
CA GLN A 11 13.24 7.15 38.04
C GLN A 11 13.82 7.42 36.66
N GLU A 12 15.11 7.76 36.57
CA GLU A 12 15.81 7.99 35.31
C GLU A 12 15.84 6.71 34.45
N GLU A 13 16.11 5.56 35.04
CA GLU A 13 16.06 4.27 34.35
C GLU A 13 14.65 3.92 33.85
N ARG A 14 13.60 4.25 34.62
CA ARG A 14 12.20 4.08 34.18
C ARG A 14 11.88 4.97 33.00
N ARG A 15 12.24 6.26 33.08
CA ARG A 15 12.03 7.23 32.00
C ARG A 15 12.75 6.81 30.72
N LYS A 16 14.01 6.36 30.83
CA LYS A 16 14.78 5.85 29.70
C LYS A 16 14.09 4.66 29.02
N ARG A 17 13.60 3.70 29.80
CA ARG A 17 12.85 2.55 29.26
C ARG A 17 11.53 2.95 28.60
N GLU A 18 10.86 3.99 29.07
CA GLU A 18 9.64 4.52 28.43
C GLU A 18 9.95 5.22 27.11
N ASP A 19 11.00 6.04 27.09
CA ASP A 19 11.45 6.73 25.88
C ASP A 19 11.88 5.73 24.80
N GLU A 20 12.61 4.67 25.16
CA GLU A 20 13.00 3.59 24.24
C GLU A 20 11.78 2.84 23.69
N ARG A 21 10.81 2.49 24.56
CA ARG A 21 9.54 1.86 24.12
C ARG A 21 8.77 2.75 23.16
N ARG A 22 8.70 4.06 23.44
CA ARG A 22 8.04 5.04 22.55
C ARG A 22 8.74 5.14 21.21
N ARG A 23 10.07 5.22 21.19
CA ARG A 23 10.87 5.25 19.97
C ARG A 23 10.65 3.99 19.14
N LEU A 24 10.69 2.81 19.74
CA LEU A 24 10.44 1.55 19.05
C LEU A 24 9.03 1.50 18.44
N LYS A 25 8.00 1.88 19.20
CA LYS A 25 6.61 1.95 18.70
C LYS A 25 6.49 2.88 17.50
N ASN A 26 7.08 4.07 17.57
CA ASN A 26 7.05 5.04 16.48
C ASN A 26 7.77 4.49 15.23
N THR A 27 8.93 3.85 15.41
CA THR A 27 9.65 3.18 14.32
C THR A 27 8.79 2.13 13.65
N ILE A 28 8.08 1.29 14.41
CA ILE A 28 7.19 0.25 13.86
C ILE A 28 6.06 0.89 13.04
N ILE A 29 5.44 1.98 13.53
CA ILE A 29 4.36 2.69 12.84
C ILE A 29 4.84 3.27 11.50
N ILE A 30 5.99 3.95 11.51
CA ILE A 30 6.55 4.56 10.30
C ILE A 30 6.90 3.46 9.29
N GLN A 31 7.57 2.40 9.74
CA GLN A 31 7.95 1.28 8.88
C GLN A 31 6.73 0.56 8.28
N SER A 32 5.69 0.29 9.08
CA SER A 32 4.49 -0.40 8.60
C SER A 32 3.75 0.45 7.56
N TYR A 33 3.69 1.77 7.76
CA TYR A 33 3.10 2.69 6.79
C TYR A 33 3.85 2.66 5.46
N ILE A 34 5.18 2.78 5.47
CA ILE A 34 6.00 2.78 4.26
C ILE A 34 5.86 1.45 3.52
N ARG A 35 5.97 0.32 4.22
CA ARG A 35 5.82 -1.02 3.63
C ARG A 35 4.43 -1.18 3.00
N GLY A 36 3.38 -0.77 3.70
CA GLY A 36 2.01 -0.83 3.19
C GLY A 36 1.78 0.05 1.96
N PHE A 37 2.38 1.26 1.93
CA PHE A 37 2.32 2.14 0.77
C PHE A 37 3.04 1.53 -0.45
N GLN A 38 4.25 1.04 -0.26
CA GLN A 38 5.04 0.42 -1.34
C GLN A 38 4.32 -0.81 -1.91
N GLU A 39 3.75 -1.65 -1.06
CA GLU A 39 3.02 -2.83 -1.50
C GLU A 39 1.75 -2.47 -2.28
N ARG A 40 0.96 -1.49 -1.81
CA ARG A 40 -0.21 -1.01 -2.58
C ARG A 40 0.21 -0.47 -3.95
N LYS A 41 1.26 0.34 -4.00
CA LYS A 41 1.80 0.87 -5.28
C LYS A 41 2.22 -0.28 -6.22
N ARG A 42 2.89 -1.30 -5.69
CA ARG A 42 3.30 -2.50 -6.45
C ARG A 42 2.10 -3.27 -6.98
N GLN A 43 1.10 -3.52 -6.13
CA GLN A 43 -0.12 -4.23 -6.51
C GLN A 43 -0.93 -3.47 -7.57
N HIS A 44 -1.04 -2.14 -7.47
CA HIS A 44 -1.66 -1.33 -8.51
C HIS A 44 -0.94 -1.51 -9.84
N GLY A 45 0.40 -1.49 -9.86
CA GLY A 45 1.20 -1.72 -11.07
C GLY A 45 0.97 -3.12 -11.67
N ILE A 46 0.91 -4.16 -10.83
CA ILE A 46 0.64 -5.54 -11.28
C ILE A 46 -0.75 -5.66 -11.90
N GLN A 47 -1.79 -5.16 -11.22
CA GLN A 47 -3.16 -5.23 -11.72
C GLN A 47 -3.34 -4.42 -13.00
N ARG A 48 -2.67 -3.27 -13.10
CA ARG A 48 -2.61 -2.46 -14.32
C ARG A 48 -1.98 -3.23 -15.48
N SER A 49 -0.84 -3.88 -15.27
CA SER A 49 -0.20 -4.70 -16.29
C SER A 49 -1.09 -5.85 -16.75
N TYR A 50 -1.78 -6.54 -15.83
CA TYR A 50 -2.72 -7.59 -16.21
C TYR A 50 -3.90 -7.05 -17.03
N PHE A 51 -4.45 -5.91 -16.63
CA PHE A 51 -5.50 -5.23 -17.39
C PHE A 51 -5.02 -4.90 -18.80
N ASP A 52 -3.83 -4.31 -18.94
CA ASP A 52 -3.26 -3.92 -20.22
C ASP A 52 -3.04 -5.12 -21.14
N CYS A 53 -2.54 -6.25 -20.61
CA CYS A 53 -2.43 -7.50 -21.37
C CYS A 53 -3.80 -8.00 -21.87
N CYS A 54 -4.80 -8.07 -20.97
CA CYS A 54 -6.14 -8.53 -21.34
C CYS A 54 -6.80 -7.65 -22.42
N VAL A 55 -6.62 -6.32 -22.34
CA VAL A 55 -7.14 -5.40 -23.36
C VAL A 55 -6.42 -5.60 -24.69
N CYS A 56 -5.09 -5.71 -24.70
CA CYS A 56 -4.31 -5.96 -25.92
C CYS A 56 -4.74 -7.27 -26.61
N ASP A 57 -4.93 -8.34 -25.84
CA ASP A 57 -5.35 -9.64 -26.37
C ASP A 57 -6.77 -9.57 -26.94
N GLY A 58 -7.71 -8.95 -26.22
CA GLY A 58 -9.08 -8.77 -26.69
C GLY A 58 -9.18 -7.96 -27.99
N GLN A 59 -8.34 -6.93 -28.14
CA GLN A 59 -8.24 -6.12 -29.37
C GLN A 59 -7.64 -6.90 -30.54
N ARG A 60 -6.67 -7.79 -30.29
CA ARG A 60 -6.06 -8.65 -31.34
C ARG A 60 -7.00 -9.76 -31.81
N SER A 61 -7.84 -10.26 -30.92
CA SER A 61 -8.80 -11.33 -31.22
C SER A 61 -10.11 -10.84 -31.83
N SER A 62 -10.50 -9.58 -31.60
CA SER A 62 -11.81 -9.07 -32.02
C SER A 62 -11.76 -8.28 -33.32
N GLY A 63 -12.01 -8.97 -34.43
CA GLY A 63 -12.60 -8.35 -35.61
C GLY A 63 -14.08 -8.03 -35.33
N SER A 64 -14.36 -6.83 -34.81
CA SER A 64 -15.70 -6.19 -34.79
C SER A 64 -16.88 -6.87 -34.06
N THR A 65 -16.70 -7.55 -32.93
CA THR A 65 -17.84 -7.91 -32.05
C THR A 65 -17.71 -7.31 -30.65
N LEU A 66 -18.83 -6.80 -30.13
CA LEU A 66 -18.95 -6.20 -28.80
C LEU A 66 -18.37 -7.14 -27.72
N PRO A 67 -17.54 -6.65 -26.79
CA PRO A 67 -16.98 -7.51 -25.74
C PRO A 67 -18.09 -8.08 -24.86
N ASP A 68 -18.01 -9.38 -24.61
CA ASP A 68 -18.91 -10.11 -23.70
C ASP A 68 -18.96 -9.42 -22.31
N ALA A 69 -20.13 -9.43 -21.68
CA ALA A 69 -20.41 -8.69 -20.44
C ALA A 69 -19.55 -9.17 -19.27
N VAL A 70 -19.16 -10.45 -19.27
CA VAL A 70 -18.35 -11.06 -18.21
C VAL A 70 -16.91 -10.52 -18.22
N PRO A 71 -16.14 -10.59 -19.32
CA PRO A 71 -14.83 -9.94 -19.43
C PRO A 71 -14.86 -8.44 -19.09
N LEU A 72 -15.88 -7.73 -19.58
CA LEU A 72 -16.02 -6.30 -19.32
C LEU A 72 -16.20 -6.00 -17.82
N SER A 73 -17.02 -6.77 -17.11
CA SER A 73 -17.23 -6.62 -15.68
C SER A 73 -15.94 -6.85 -14.87
N LEU A 74 -15.11 -7.80 -15.30
CA LEU A 74 -13.81 -8.09 -14.67
C LEU A 74 -12.82 -6.94 -14.90
N LEU A 75 -12.77 -6.39 -16.11
CA LEU A 75 -11.92 -5.25 -16.45
C LEU A 75 -12.31 -4.01 -15.66
N ILE A 76 -13.61 -3.70 -15.52
CA ILE A 76 -14.09 -2.57 -14.72
C ILE A 76 -13.71 -2.73 -13.24
N ARG A 77 -13.91 -3.92 -12.66
CA ARG A 77 -13.54 -4.18 -11.25
C ARG A 77 -12.04 -4.00 -11.03
N ARG A 78 -11.20 -4.46 -11.98
CA ARG A 78 -9.75 -4.25 -11.93
C ARG A 78 -9.39 -2.78 -12.08
N LEU A 79 -10.00 -2.07 -13.02
CA LEU A 79 -9.76 -0.65 -13.25
C LEU A 79 -10.06 0.16 -11.97
N LEU A 80 -11.20 -0.07 -11.32
CA LEU A 80 -11.56 0.60 -10.06
C LEU A 80 -10.53 0.34 -8.93
N PHE A 81 -9.85 -0.80 -8.94
CA PHE A 81 -8.83 -1.12 -7.93
C PHE A 81 -7.57 -0.27 -8.09
N PHE A 82 -7.11 -0.01 -9.32
CA PHE A 82 -5.84 0.70 -9.57
C PHE A 82 -6.00 2.09 -10.19
N TYR A 83 -7.22 2.56 -10.43
CA TYR A 83 -7.52 3.77 -11.19
C TYR A 83 -6.75 4.98 -10.67
N ARG A 84 -6.06 5.66 -11.59
CA ARG A 84 -5.42 6.95 -11.39
C ARG A 84 -5.76 7.85 -12.56
N HIS A 85 -6.46 8.94 -12.29
CA HIS A 85 -6.90 9.89 -13.31
C HIS A 85 -5.77 10.34 -14.27
N SER A 86 -4.57 10.59 -13.76
CA SER A 86 -3.40 10.99 -14.56
C SER A 86 -2.90 9.93 -15.55
N GLU A 87 -3.20 8.65 -15.33
CA GLU A 87 -2.66 7.53 -16.13
C GLU A 87 -3.73 6.77 -16.91
N ASP A 88 -4.98 6.75 -16.42
CA ASP A 88 -6.05 5.89 -16.94
C ASP A 88 -7.13 6.62 -17.74
N THR A 89 -7.13 7.96 -17.77
CA THR A 89 -8.17 8.71 -18.49
C THR A 89 -8.22 8.38 -19.98
N GLN A 90 -7.07 8.04 -20.60
CA GLN A 90 -7.00 7.65 -22.01
C GLN A 90 -7.51 6.22 -22.27
N ARG A 91 -7.84 5.45 -21.23
CA ARG A 91 -8.29 4.05 -21.30
C ARG A 91 -9.81 3.92 -21.17
N LEU A 92 -10.49 5.03 -20.87
CA LEU A 92 -11.93 5.20 -20.76
C LEU A 92 -12.47 5.85 -22.02
#